data_AF-A0A953NFU2-F1
#
_entry.id   AF-A0A953NFU2-F1
#
_cell.length_a   1.000
_cell.length_b   1.000
_cell.length_c   1.000
_cell.angle_alpha   90.00
_cell.angle_beta   90.00
_cell.angle_gamma   90.00
#
_symmetry.space_group_name_H-M   'P 1'
#
loop_
_entity.id
_entity.type
_entity.pdbx_description
1 polymer ?
#
loop_
_entity_poly.entity_id
_entity_poly.type
_entity_poly.pdbx_seq_one_letter_code
_entity_poly.pdbx_strand_id
1 'polypeptide(L)'
;MNREIELNGEKKLGSIFLNKSFMLLFLGKLVSQLGDVIYNMAIGWYILTITKSAVQMSFYMAFGTIIYVVMSPFGGVIADRYNRKNLMVWMDIIRGISVAIIGILMFF
;
A
#
# COMPACT_ATOMS: atom_id res chain seq x y z
N MET A 1 28.14 20.85 -20.58
CA MET A 1 27.76 20.76 -19.16
C MET A 1 26.32 20.27 -18.98
N ASN A 2 25.28 20.93 -19.52
CA ASN A 2 23.88 20.49 -19.32
C ASN A 2 23.51 19.15 -20.00
N ARG A 3 23.99 18.88 -21.22
CA ARG A 3 23.73 17.60 -21.92
C ARG A 3 24.30 16.36 -21.23
N GLU A 4 25.45 16.48 -20.56
CA GLU A 4 26.05 15.34 -19.84
C GLU A 4 25.25 15.00 -18.57
N ILE A 5 24.65 16.01 -17.92
CA ILE A 5 23.78 15.81 -16.75
C ILE A 5 22.47 15.12 -17.17
N GLU A 6 21.86 15.52 -18.28
CA GLU A 6 20.67 14.85 -18.84
C GLU A 6 20.96 13.42 -19.28
N LEU A 7 22.05 13.19 -20.04
CA LEU A 7 22.44 11.87 -20.50
C LEU A 7 22.79 10.91 -19.35
N ASN A 8 23.37 11.42 -18.26
CA ASN A 8 23.68 10.62 -17.08
C ASN A 8 22.41 10.35 -16.24
N GLY A 9 21.47 11.30 -16.19
CA GLY A 9 20.14 11.11 -15.61
C GLY A 9 19.35 10.01 -16.28
N GLU A 10 19.26 10.02 -17.61
CA GLU A 10 18.54 8.98 -18.38
C GLU A 10 19.20 7.60 -18.28
N LYS A 11 20.53 7.52 -18.36
CA LYS A 11 21.26 6.25 -18.16
C LYS A 11 21.06 5.68 -16.76
N LYS A 12 21.06 6.55 -15.74
CA LYS A 12 20.82 6.16 -14.35
C LYS A 12 19.38 5.71 -14.14
N LEU A 13 18.40 6.39 -14.76
CA LEU A 13 16.99 6.01 -14.72
C LEU A 13 16.77 4.63 -15.37
N GLY A 14 17.34 4.40 -16.56
CA GLY A 14 17.33 3.09 -17.21
C GLY A 14 17.97 2.00 -16.36
N SER A 15 19.06 2.30 -15.65
CA SER A 15 19.73 1.35 -14.76
C SER A 15 18.93 0.95 -13.52
N ILE A 16 18.01 1.82 -13.04
CA ILE A 16 17.14 1.52 -11.89
C ILE A 16 16.11 0.46 -12.26
N PHE A 17 15.50 0.57 -13.45
CA PHE A 17 14.56 -0.43 -13.96
C PHE A 17 15.24 -1.76 -14.32
N LEU A 18 16.54 -1.75 -14.59
CA LEU A 18 17.33 -2.97 -14.80
C LEU A 18 17.74 -3.67 -13.49
N ASN A 19 17.55 -3.02 -12.34
CA ASN A 19 17.84 -3.62 -11.04
C ASN A 19 16.72 -4.61 -10.64
N LYS A 20 17.04 -5.91 -10.66
CA LYS A 20 16.10 -7.00 -10.32
C LYS A 20 15.43 -6.82 -8.95
N SER A 21 16.17 -6.40 -7.93
CA SER A 21 15.61 -6.21 -6.58
C SER A 21 14.62 -5.06 -6.52
N PHE A 22 14.90 -3.96 -7.22
CA PHE A 22 13.97 -2.85 -7.35
C PHE A 22 12.71 -3.26 -8.13
N MET A 23 12.88 -3.90 -9.28
CA MET A 23 11.77 -4.41 -10.11
C MET A 23 10.82 -5.34 -9.34
N LEU A 24 11.37 -6.26 -8.54
CA LEU A 24 10.56 -7.16 -7.70
C LEU A 24 9.75 -6.40 -6.65
N LEU A 25 10.38 -5.44 -5.95
CA LEU A 25 9.68 -4.59 -4.99
C LEU A 25 8.63 -3.71 -5.65
N PHE A 26 8.95 -3.12 -6.80
CA PHE A 26 8.06 -2.25 -7.56
C PHE A 26 6.81 -3.02 -8.02
N LEU A 27 6.98 -4.17 -8.67
CA LEU A 27 5.85 -4.99 -9.12
C LEU A 27 5.03 -5.51 -7.94
N GLY A 28 5.68 -6.01 -6.89
CA GLY A 28 4.99 -6.48 -5.68
C GLY A 28 4.17 -5.36 -5.03
N LYS A 29 4.74 -4.16 -4.93
CA LYS A 29 4.04 -3.01 -4.37
C LYS A 29 2.91 -2.52 -5.28
N LEU A 30 3.13 -2.50 -6.59
CA LEU A 30 2.12 -2.13 -7.57
C LEU A 30 0.88 -3.04 -7.46
N VAL A 31 1.07 -4.36 -7.47
CA VAL A 31 -0.03 -5.32 -7.32
C VAL A 31 -0.74 -5.13 -5.97
N SER A 32 0.04 -4.98 -4.90
CA SER A 32 -0.48 -4.74 -3.55
C SER A 32 -1.35 -3.48 -3.49
N GLN A 33 -0.93 -2.41 -4.15
CA GLN A 33 -1.60 -1.11 -4.12
C GLN A 33 -2.84 -1.11 -5.00
N LEU A 34 -2.84 -1.82 -6.13
CA LEU A 34 -4.04 -2.07 -6.92
C LEU A 34 -5.07 -2.87 -6.12
N GLY A 35 -4.62 -3.91 -5.40
CA GLY A 35 -5.47 -4.68 -4.50
C GLY A 35 -6.13 -3.79 -3.44
N ASP A 36 -5.39 -2.86 -2.85
CA ASP A 36 -5.93 -1.92 -1.85
C ASP A 36 -7.02 -1.02 -2.44
N VAL A 37 -6.84 -0.50 -3.66
CA VAL A 37 -7.85 0.33 -4.33
C VAL A 37 -9.13 -0.46 -4.57
N ILE A 38 -9.01 -1.69 -5.09
CA ILE A 38 -10.16 -2.57 -5.35
C ILE A 38 -10.85 -2.92 -4.02
N TYR A 39 -10.09 -3.27 -2.99
CA TYR A 39 -10.60 -3.60 -1.65
C TYR A 39 -11.38 -2.42 -1.05
N ASN A 40 -10.84 -1.20 -1.08
CA ASN A 40 -11.49 0.00 -0.55
C ASN A 40 -12.79 0.32 -1.30
N MET A 41 -12.82 0.09 -2.61
CA MET A 41 -14.05 0.25 -3.40
C MET A 41 -15.09 -0.81 -3.03
N ALA A 42 -14.68 -2.08 -2.90
CA ALA A 42 -15.56 -3.19 -2.56
C ALA A 42 -16.15 -3.06 -1.14
N ILE A 43 -15.32 -2.75 -0.13
CA ILE A 43 -15.78 -2.58 1.26
C ILE A 43 -16.72 -1.37 1.39
N GLY A 44 -16.41 -0.27 0.70
CA GLY A 44 -17.28 0.91 0.68
C GLY A 44 -18.65 0.58 0.09
N TRP A 45 -18.67 -0.12 -1.05
CA TRP A 45 -19.92 -0.56 -1.66
C TRP A 45 -20.70 -1.55 -0.80
N TYR A 46 -20.01 -2.51 -0.16
CA TYR A 46 -20.62 -3.48 0.76
C TYR A 46 -21.29 -2.84 1.97
N ILE A 47 -20.63 -1.85 2.59
CA ILE A 47 -21.23 -1.11 3.71
C ILE A 47 -22.46 -0.34 3.23
N LEU A 48 -22.39 0.28 2.06
CA LEU A 48 -23.52 0.99 1.49
C LEU A 48 -24.72 0.08 1.23
N THR A 49 -24.52 -1.15 0.72
CA THR A 49 -25.62 -2.08 0.43
C THR A 49 -26.30 -2.59 1.69
N ILE A 50 -25.54 -2.84 2.76
CA ILE A 50 -26.08 -3.32 4.04
C ILE A 50 -26.77 -2.20 4.82
N THR A 51 -26.09 -1.06 4.98
CA THR A 51 -26.61 0.05 5.80
C THR A 51 -27.63 0.91 5.07
N LYS A 52 -27.62 0.87 3.73
CA LYS A 52 -28.36 1.78 2.84
C LYS A 52 -28.11 3.26 3.13
N SER A 53 -26.98 3.59 3.76
CA SER A 53 -26.65 4.95 4.19
C SER A 53 -25.23 5.36 3.77
N ALA A 54 -25.14 6.35 2.89
CA ALA A 54 -23.86 6.92 2.45
C ALA A 54 -23.08 7.61 3.59
N VAL A 55 -23.80 8.09 4.62
CA VAL A 55 -23.20 8.73 5.79
C VAL A 55 -22.42 7.71 6.61
N GLN A 56 -23.00 6.55 6.88
CA GLN A 56 -22.32 5.49 7.66
C GLN A 56 -21.10 4.91 6.92
N MET A 57 -21.22 4.71 5.61
CA MET A 57 -20.08 4.35 4.75
C MET A 57 -18.93 5.37 4.86
N SER A 58 -19.26 6.66 4.75
CA SER A 58 -18.27 7.73 4.78
C SER A 58 -17.61 7.86 6.16
N PHE A 59 -18.35 7.65 7.25
CA PHE A 59 -17.78 7.59 8.60
C PHE A 59 -16.78 6.45 8.76
N TYR A 60 -17.10 5.25 8.26
CA TYR A 60 -16.19 4.11 8.28
C TYR A 60 -14.87 4.42 7.55
N MET A 61 -14.96 4.96 6.33
CA MET A 61 -13.77 5.31 5.53
C MET A 61 -12.96 6.44 6.18
N ALA A 62 -13.63 7.45 6.77
CA ALA A 62 -12.97 8.53 7.47
C ALA A 62 -12.21 8.03 8.70
N PHE A 63 -12.80 7.11 9.47
CA PHE A 63 -12.15 6.52 10.63
C PHE A 63 -10.89 5.74 10.24
N GLY A 64 -10.96 4.94 9.18
CA GLY A 64 -9.79 4.25 8.63
C GLY A 64 -8.67 5.23 8.21
N THR A 65 -9.06 6.35 7.59
CA THR A 65 -8.11 7.40 7.19
C THR A 65 -7.46 8.07 8.40
N ILE A 66 -8.22 8.39 9.44
CA ILE A 66 -7.71 8.99 10.68
C ILE A 66 -6.69 8.05 11.32
N ILE A 67 -7.04 6.77 11.46
CA ILE A 67 -6.13 5.75 12.01
C ILE A 67 -4.84 5.69 11.19
N TYR A 68 -4.93 5.67 9.86
CA TYR A 68 -3.77 5.65 8.98
C TYR A 68 -2.86 6.87 9.18
N VAL A 69 -3.44 8.08 9.19
CA VAL A 69 -2.68 9.33 9.39
C VAL A 69 -2.00 9.35 10.74
N VAL A 70 -2.72 8.99 11.80
CA VAL A 70 -2.17 8.92 13.17
C VAL A 70 -1.06 7.89 13.26
N MET A 71 -1.18 6.74 12.59
CA MET A 71 -0.17 5.67 12.62
C MET A 71 1.05 5.95 11.73
N SER A 72 0.93 6.82 10.72
CA SER A 72 2.01 7.12 9.77
C SER A 72 3.34 7.59 10.41
N PRO A 73 3.39 8.51 11.40
CA PRO A 73 4.64 8.88 12.06
C PRO A 73 5.26 7.72 12.85
N PHE A 74 4.45 6.88 13.49
CA PHE A 74 4.94 5.71 14.22
C PHE A 74 5.59 4.70 13.26
N GLY A 75 4.98 4.49 12.09
CA GLY A 75 5.56 3.68 11.03
C GLY A 75 6.94 4.19 10.60
N GLY A 76 7.12 5.51 10.49
CA GLY A 76 8.41 6.14 10.18
C GLY A 76 9.48 5.87 11.25
N VAL A 77 9.14 6.10 12.52
CA VAL A 77 10.07 5.84 13.64
C VAL A 77 10.51 4.38 13.70
N ILE A 78 9.59 3.44 13.44
CA ILE A 78 9.91 2.01 13.37
C ILE A 78 10.79 1.72 12.14
N ALA A 79 10.46 2.27 10.97
CA ALA A 79 11.22 2.06 9.74
C ALA A 79 12.67 2.59 9.81
N ASP A 80 12.93 3.57 10.66
CA ASP A 80 14.28 4.09 10.87
C ASP A 80 15.10 3.27 11.87
N ARG A 81 14.46 2.53 12.78
CA ARG A 81 15.13 1.72 13.81
C ARG A 81 15.47 0.30 13.35
N TYR A 82 14.69 -0.26 12.42
CA TYR A 82 14.83 -1.65 11.99
C TYR A 82 15.36 -1.75 10.56
N ASN A 83 15.82 -2.95 10.16
CA ASN A 83 16.20 -3.20 8.78
C ASN A 83 14.98 -3.04 7.86
N ARG A 84 14.98 -1.95 7.08
CA ARG A 84 13.89 -1.54 6.18
C ARG A 84 13.39 -2.65 5.27
N LYS A 85 14.30 -3.49 4.75
CA LYS A 85 13.95 -4.59 3.85
C LYS A 85 13.12 -5.65 4.58
N ASN A 86 13.58 -6.08 5.75
CA ASN A 86 12.87 -7.09 6.52
C ASN A 86 11.54 -6.55 7.03
N LEU A 87 11.51 -5.28 7.47
CA LEU A 87 10.27 -4.65 7.93
C LEU A 87 9.22 -4.60 6.82
N MET A 88 9.59 -4.16 5.60
CA MET A 88 8.66 -4.14 4.46
C MET A 88 8.08 -5.53 4.17
N VAL A 89 8.92 -6.57 4.12
CA VAL A 89 8.48 -7.94 3.83
C VAL A 89 7.52 -8.45 4.90
N TRP A 90 7.85 -8.29 6.19
CA TRP A 90 6.99 -8.74 7.27
C TRP A 90 5.65 -7.99 7.30
N MET A 91 5.66 -6.67 7.09
CA MET A 91 4.43 -5.88 7.07
C MET A 91 3.53 -6.27 5.89
N ASP A 92 4.08 -6.47 4.69
CA ASP A 92 3.28 -6.90 3.54
C ASP A 92 2.71 -8.32 3.74
N ILE A 93 3.45 -9.23 4.40
CA ILE A 93 2.93 -10.57 4.76
C ILE A 93 1.77 -10.48 5.76
N ILE A 94 1.93 -9.73 6.86
CA ILE A 94 0.89 -9.54 7.87
C ILE A 94 -0.36 -8.92 7.25
N ARG A 95 -0.16 -7.94 6.36
CA ARG A 95 -1.25 -7.30 5.62
C ARG A 95 -1.99 -8.31 4.74
N GLY A 96 -1.26 -9.11 3.96
CA GLY A 96 -1.84 -10.15 3.11
C GLY A 96 -2.67 -11.15 3.89
N ILE A 97 -2.16 -11.62 5.04
CA ILE A 97 -2.88 -12.52 5.94
C ILE A 97 -4.15 -11.86 6.48
N SER A 98 -4.07 -10.60 6.91
CA SER A 98 -5.21 -9.87 7.46
C SER A 98 -6.33 -9.71 6.44
N VAL A 99 -6.00 -9.35 5.19
CA VAL A 99 -6.96 -9.24 4.10
C VAL A 99 -7.57 -10.60 3.75
N ALA A 100 -6.76 -11.67 3.73
CA ALA A 100 -7.26 -13.02 3.48
C ALA A 100 -8.26 -13.48 4.56
N ILE A 101 -7.97 -13.21 5.84
CA ILE A 101 -8.89 -13.51 6.95
C ILE A 101 -10.21 -12.76 6.78
N ILE A 102 -10.16 -11.46 6.47
CA ILE A 102 -11.38 -10.67 6.23
C ILE A 102 -12.19 -11.24 5.06
N GLY A 103 -11.51 -11.61 3.96
CA GLY A 103 -12.16 -12.22 2.79
C GLY A 103 -12.85 -13.53 3.11
N ILE A 104 -12.22 -14.38 3.93
CA ILE A 104 -12.82 -15.64 4.41
C ILE A 104 -14.04 -15.34 5.30
N LEU A 105 -13.91 -14.40 6.24
CA LEU A 105 -15.00 -14.04 7.16
C LEU A 105 -16.20 -13.43 6.44
N MET A 106 -15.99 -12.70 5.35
CA MET A 106 -17.10 -12.15 4.56
C MET A 106 -17.91 -13.21 3.80
N PHE A 107 -17.33 -14.40 3.59
CA PHE A 107 -18.02 -15.50 2.92
C PHE A 107 -18.93 -16.30 3.85
N PHE A 108 -18.67 -16.26 5.16
CA PHE A 108 -19.49 -16.90 6.19
C PHE A 108 -20.55 -15.94 6.73
#